data_AF-A0A8J7CYV5-F1
#
_entry.id   AF-A0A8J7CYV5-F1
#
_cell.length_a   1.000
_cell.length_b   1.000
_cell.length_c   1.000
_cell.angle_alpha   90.00
_cell.angle_beta   90.00
_cell.angle_gamma   90.00
#
_symmetry.space_group_name_H-M   'P 1'
#
loop_
_entity.id
_entity.type
_entity.pdbx_description
1 polymer ?
#
loop_
_entity_poly.entity_id
_entity_poly.type
_entity_poly.pdbx_seq_one_letter_code
_entity_poly.pdbx_strand_id
1 'polypeptide(L)' 'MAIFRQYIAPLLVVLVFVFALVAVSARIFLPSDMAAPAPIEEIGVIMLSGATDLLTVSK' A
#
# COMPACT_ATOMS: atom_id res chain seq x y z
N MET A 1 -2.11 -2.96 -46.47
CA MET A 1 -2.97 -3.90 -45.71
C MET A 1 -3.31 -3.30 -44.36
N ALA A 2 -4.37 -2.50 -44.30
CA ALA A 2 -4.72 -1.71 -43.10
C ALA A 2 -5.66 -2.45 -42.14
N ILE A 3 -6.35 -3.50 -42.60
CA ILE A 3 -7.42 -4.19 -41.87
C ILE A 3 -6.91 -4.87 -40.60
N PHE A 4 -5.80 -5.63 -40.68
CA PHE A 4 -5.24 -6.30 -39.51
C PHE A 4 -4.87 -5.29 -38.42
N ARG A 5 -4.13 -4.23 -38.73
CA ARG A 5 -3.73 -3.22 -37.75
C ARG A 5 -4.90 -2.36 -37.25
N GLN A 6 -5.88 -2.07 -38.09
CA GLN A 6 -6.99 -1.18 -37.75
C GLN A 6 -8.05 -1.84 -36.86
N TYR A 7 -8.15 -3.17 -36.85
CA TYR A 7 -9.07 -3.89 -35.94
C TYR A 7 -8.34 -4.59 -34.79
N ILE A 8 -7.17 -5.19 -35.04
CA ILE A 8 -6.46 -5.96 -34.01
C ILE A 8 -5.78 -5.03 -33.01
N ALA A 9 -5.21 -3.90 -33.45
CA ALA A 9 -4.57 -2.96 -32.52
C ALA A 9 -5.59 -2.31 -31.56
N PRO A 10 -6.75 -1.79 -32.02
CA PRO A 10 -7.74 -1.26 -31.09
C PRO A 10 -8.33 -2.31 -30.16
N LEU A 11 -8.55 -3.54 -30.65
CA LEU A 11 -9.09 -4.62 -29.82
C LEU A 11 -8.09 -5.02 -28.73
N LEU A 12 -6.79 -5.11 -29.05
CA LEU A 12 -5.74 -5.34 -28.04
C LEU A 12 -5.68 -4.21 -27.02
N VAL A 13 -5.80 -2.95 -27.43
CA VAL A 13 -5.82 -1.81 -26.50
C VAL A 13 -6.97 -1.95 -25.51
N VAL A 14 -8.18 -2.25 -25.98
CA VAL A 14 -9.33 -2.45 -25.10
C VAL A 14 -9.13 -3.66 -24.17
N LEU A 15 -8.61 -4.77 -24.69
CA LEU A 15 -8.36 -5.98 -23.91
C LEU A 15 -7.34 -5.74 -22.80
N VAL A 16 -6.21 -5.11 -23.13
CA VAL A 16 -5.16 -4.72 -22.16
C VAL A 16 -5.68 -3.70 -21.16
N PHE A 17 -6.50 -2.75 -21.61
CA PHE A 17 -7.12 -1.75 -20.73
C PHE A 17 -8.05 -2.39 -19.69
N VAL A 18 -8.95 -3.28 -20.12
CA VAL A 18 -9.84 -4.00 -19.21
C VAL A 18 -9.04 -4.88 -18.25
N PHE A 19 -8.03 -5.59 -18.76
CA PHE A 19 -7.13 -6.39 -17.92
C PHE A 19 -6.42 -5.53 -16.88
N ALA A 20 -5.88 -4.39 -17.27
CA ALA A 20 -5.22 -3.45 -16.35
C ALA A 20 -6.18 -2.89 -15.31
N LEU A 21 -7.42 -2.54 -15.69
CA LEU A 21 -8.47 -2.12 -14.76
C LEU A 21 -8.79 -3.20 -13.73
N VAL A 22 -8.92 -4.46 -14.16
CA VAL A 22 -9.18 -5.58 -13.24
C VAL A 22 -7.96 -5.83 -12.34
N ALA A 23 -6.76 -5.85 -12.89
CA ALA A 23 -5.52 -6.08 -12.13
C ALA A 23 -5.28 -4.99 -11.08
N VAL A 24 -5.48 -3.71 -11.43
CA VAL A 24 -5.30 -2.60 -10.49
C VAL A 24 -6.37 -2.60 -9.41
N SER A 25 -7.61 -2.97 -9.75
CA SER A 25 -8.70 -3.09 -8.79
C SER A 25 -8.46 -4.28 -7.84
N ALA A 26 -8.03 -5.42 -8.38
CA ALA A 26 -7.74 -6.62 -7.60
C ALA A 26 -6.55 -6.44 -6.64
N ARG A 27 -5.56 -5.62 -7.01
CA ARG A 27 -4.40 -5.30 -6.17
C ARG A 27 -4.78 -4.69 -4.82
N ILE A 28 -5.86 -3.90 -4.77
CA ILE A 28 -6.37 -3.26 -3.54
C ILE A 28 -6.94 -4.29 -2.56
N PHE A 29 -7.51 -5.37 -3.09
CA PHE A 29 -8.09 -6.46 -2.28
C PHE A 29 -7.06 -7.54 -1.91
N LEU A 30 -5.80 -7.41 -2.33
CA LEU A 30 -4.78 -8.39 -1.99
C LEU A 30 -4.43 -8.25 -0.49
N PRO A 31 -4.41 -9.33 0.30
CA PRO A 31 -4.15 -9.27 1.75
C PRO A 31 -2.88 -8.50 2.11
N SER A 32 -1.90 -8.44 1.20
CA SER A 32 -0.66 -7.68 1.34
C SER A 32 -0.83 -6.15 1.29
N ASP A 33 -1.85 -5.61 0.63
CA ASP A 33 -2.11 -4.14 0.58
C ASP A 33 -2.77 -3.66 1.88
N MET A 34 -3.47 -4.55 2.59
CA MET A 34 -4.03 -4.30 3.92
C MET A 34 -3.15 -4.83 5.07
N ALA A 35 -2.01 -5.46 4.76
CA ALA A 35 -1.12 -6.07 5.75
C ALA A 35 -0.16 -5.09 6.42
N ALA A 36 -0.10 -3.82 6.00
CA ALA A 36 0.65 -2.80 6.71
C ALA A 36 -0.13 -2.46 7.99
N PRO A 37 0.29 -2.97 9.17
CA PRO A 37 -0.42 -2.68 10.41
C PRO A 37 -0.39 -1.16 10.61
N ALA A 38 -1.54 -0.58 10.95
CA ALA A 38 -1.59 0.82 11.35
C ALA A 38 -0.47 1.06 12.38
N PRO A 39 0.32 2.14 12.26
CA PRO A 39 1.30 2.49 13.27
C PRO A 39 0.61 2.54 14.63
N ILE A 40 0.79 1.48 15.42
CA ILE A 40 0.55 1.54 16.85
C ILE A 40 1.71 2.36 17.37
N GLU A 41 1.52 3.67 17.44
CA GLU A 41 2.35 4.47 18.33
C GLU A 41 2.35 3.75 19.68
N GLU A 42 3.54 3.39 20.10
CA GLU A 42 3.80 2.83 21.40
C GLU A 42 3.56 3.95 22.43
N ILE A 43 2.28 4.20 22.75
CA ILE A 43 1.84 5.18 23.75
C ILE A 43 2.44 4.84 25.14
N GLY A 44 3.10 3.68 25.29
CA GLY A 44 3.77 3.22 26.50
C GLY A 44 5.20 3.74 26.75
N VAL A 45 5.94 4.22 25.73
CA VAL A 45 7.39 4.54 25.93
C VAL A 45 7.64 5.98 26.38
N ILE A 46 6.74 6.93 26.07
CA ILE A 46 6.94 8.34 26.45
C ILE A 46 6.77 8.56 27.96
N MET A 47 5.97 7.72 28.65
CA MET A 47 5.69 7.88 30.08
C MET A 47 6.76 7.25 31.00
N LEU A 48 7.56 6.30 30.51
CA LEU A 48 8.60 5.65 31.32
C LEU A 48 9.91 6.46 31.37
N SER A 49 10.24 7.19 30.30
CA SER A 49 11.49 7.95 30.21
C SER A 49 11.58 9.12 31.21
N GLY A 50 10.45 9.72 31.60
CA GLY A 50 10.44 10.87 32.52
C GLY A 50 10.63 10.49 33.99
N ALA A 51 10.34 9.24 34.39
CA ALA A 51 10.42 8.81 35.78
C ALA A 51 11.85 8.38 36.18
N THR A 52 12.63 7.88 35.22
CA THR A 52 14.01 7.42 35.45
C THR A 52 15.00 8.57 35.60
N ASP A 53 14.74 9.72 34.97
CA ASP A 53 15.59 10.91 35.06
C ASP A 53 15.53 11.58 36.44
N LEU A 54 14.37 11.55 37.11
CA LEU A 54 14.20 12.15 38.44
C LEU A 54 14.87 11.36 39.58
N LEU A 55 15.06 10.05 39.41
CA LEU A 55 15.74 9.20 40.40
C LEU A 55 17.28 9.24 40.27
N THR A 56 17.81 9.66 39.14
CA THR A 56 19.26 9.81 38.89
C THR A 56 19.81 11.15 39.38
N VAL A 57 19.01 12.22 39.33
CA VAL A 57 19.44 13.56 39.78
C VAL A 57 19.49 13.68 41.31
N SER A 58 18.80 12.79 42.03
CA SER A 58 18.73 12.80 43.50
C SER A 58 19.77 11.87 44.17
N LYS A 59 21.01 11.81 43.65
CA LYS A 59 22.12 11.10 44.28
C LYS A 59 23.44 11.82 44.12
#